data_AF-A0A7J7TJR7-F1
#
_entry.id   AF-A0A7J7TJR7-F1
#
_cell.length_a   1.000
_cell.length_b   1.000
_cell.length_c   1.000
_cell.angle_alpha   90.00
_cell.angle_beta   90.00
_cell.angle_gamma   90.00
#
_symmetry.space_group_name_H-M   'P 1'
#
loop_
_entity.id
_entity.type
_entity.pdbx_description
1 polymer ?
#
loop_
_entity_poly.entity_id
_entity_poly.type
_entity_poly.pdbx_seq_one_letter_code
_entity_poly.pdbx_strand_id
1 'polypeptide(L)'
;MPPTGLEPARMNRKKGDKGFESPRPYKLTHQVVCINNINFQRKSVVGFVELTIFPTVANLNRIKLNSKQCRIYRVRINDLEAAFIYNDPTLEVCHNESKQRNLNYFSNAYAAAVSAVDPDAGNGELCIKVPSELWKHVDELKVLKIHINFSLDQPKGGLHFVVPSVEGSMAERGAHVFSCGYQNSTRFWFPCVDSYSELCTWKLEFTVDAAMVAVSNGDLVETVYTHDMRKKTFHYMLTIPTAASNIALAIGPFEILVDPYMHEVTHFCLPQLLPLLKHTTSYLHEVFEFYEEILTCRYPYSCFKTVFIDEAYVEVAAYASMSIFR
;
A
#
# COMPACT_ATOMS: atom_id res chain seq x y z
N MET A 1 39.62 -10.62 -56.26
CA MET A 1 38.60 -11.52 -55.68
C MET A 1 37.76 -10.72 -54.66
N PRO A 2 36.51 -11.10 -54.39
CA PRO A 2 35.50 -10.33 -53.65
C PRO A 2 35.49 -10.74 -52.14
N PRO A 3 34.48 -10.42 -51.30
CA PRO A 3 33.35 -9.47 -51.41
C PRO A 3 33.52 -8.31 -50.35
N THR A 4 32.55 -7.54 -49.84
CA THR A 4 31.07 -7.48 -49.94
C THR A 4 30.59 -6.05 -49.69
N GLY A 5 29.41 -5.66 -50.19
CA GLY A 5 28.64 -4.55 -49.62
C GLY A 5 27.64 -5.07 -48.59
N LEU A 6 27.69 -4.58 -47.34
CA LEU A 6 26.70 -4.92 -46.31
C LEU A 6 25.47 -4.02 -46.46
N GLU A 7 24.35 -4.59 -46.93
CA GLU A 7 23.05 -3.93 -46.81
C GLU A 7 22.74 -3.67 -45.33
N PRO A 8 22.08 -2.53 -44.98
CA PRO A 8 21.55 -2.35 -43.64
C PRO A 8 20.48 -3.41 -43.40
N ALA A 9 20.74 -4.31 -42.45
CA ALA A 9 19.86 -5.43 -42.16
C ALA A 9 18.43 -4.94 -41.89
N ARG A 10 17.49 -5.31 -42.76
CA ARG A 10 16.05 -5.14 -42.50
C ARG A 10 15.73 -5.91 -41.22
N MET A 11 15.61 -5.18 -40.13
CA MET A 11 15.29 -5.72 -38.82
C MET A 11 13.86 -6.27 -38.85
N ASN A 12 13.74 -7.55 -39.18
CA ASN A 12 12.50 -8.31 -39.07
C ASN A 12 12.07 -8.27 -37.60
N ARG A 13 11.15 -7.35 -37.26
CA ARG A 13 10.47 -7.32 -35.97
C ARG A 13 9.77 -8.66 -35.80
N LYS A 14 10.36 -9.55 -34.99
CA LYS A 14 9.69 -10.77 -34.54
C LYS A 14 8.39 -10.35 -33.88
N LYS A 15 7.25 -10.85 -34.39
CA LYS A 15 6.00 -10.89 -33.62
C LYS A 15 6.28 -11.70 -32.36
N GLY A 16 6.43 -11.04 -31.23
CA GLY A 16 6.87 -11.67 -29.99
C GLY A 16 7.04 -10.68 -28.84
N ASP A 17 7.49 -9.45 -29.14
CA ASP A 17 7.61 -8.39 -28.14
C ASP A 17 6.27 -7.66 -27.96
N LYS A 18 5.26 -8.40 -27.48
CA LYS A 18 4.17 -7.77 -26.73
C LYS A 18 4.75 -7.47 -25.35
N GLY A 19 5.00 -6.20 -25.06
CA GLY A 19 5.31 -5.78 -23.69
C GLY A 19 4.24 -6.30 -22.73
N PHE A 20 4.62 -6.55 -21.47
CA PHE A 20 3.72 -7.10 -20.47
C PHE A 20 2.56 -6.11 -20.20
N GLU A 21 1.43 -6.35 -20.87
CA GLU A 21 0.17 -5.65 -20.61
C GLU A 21 -0.54 -6.37 -19.44
N SER A 22 -0.95 -5.61 -18.42
CA SER A 22 -1.73 -6.15 -17.30
C SER A 22 -2.94 -6.93 -17.82
N PRO A 23 -3.20 -8.16 -17.35
CA PRO A 23 -4.36 -8.94 -17.79
C PRO A 23 -5.68 -8.40 -17.23
N ARG A 24 -5.66 -7.28 -16.49
CA ARG A 24 -6.84 -6.69 -15.88
C ARG A 24 -7.71 -5.96 -16.92
N PRO A 25 -9.04 -6.17 -16.91
CA PRO A 25 -9.98 -5.52 -17.82
C PRO A 25 -10.30 -4.05 -17.46
N TYR A 26 -9.42 -3.39 -16.70
CA TYR A 26 -9.49 -2.00 -16.30
C TYR A 26 -8.09 -1.50 -15.91
N LYS A 27 -7.87 -0.19 -15.99
CA LYS A 27 -6.68 0.49 -15.43
C LYS A 27 -7.04 1.24 -14.16
N LEU A 28 -6.22 1.11 -13.13
CA LEU A 28 -6.31 1.90 -11.90
C LEU A 28 -5.50 3.20 -12.08
N THR A 29 -6.02 4.34 -11.61
CA THR A 29 -5.40 5.66 -11.88
C THR A 29 -5.17 6.50 -10.63
N HIS A 30 -6.14 6.50 -9.73
CA HIS A 30 -6.07 7.18 -8.45
C HIS A 30 -6.71 6.34 -7.34
N GLN A 31 -6.09 6.31 -6.17
CA GLN A 31 -6.64 5.73 -4.96
C GLN A 31 -6.67 6.75 -3.82
N VAL A 32 -7.78 6.77 -3.07
CA VAL A 32 -7.88 7.48 -1.79
C VAL A 32 -7.91 6.44 -0.68
N VAL A 33 -7.00 6.48 0.29
CA VAL A 33 -7.06 5.65 1.49
C VAL A 33 -7.35 6.57 2.67
N CYS A 34 -8.48 6.38 3.34
CA CYS A 34 -8.89 7.19 4.48
C CYS A 34 -9.08 6.31 5.73
N ILE A 35 -8.25 6.52 6.74
CA ILE A 35 -8.34 5.85 8.03
C ILE A 35 -8.90 6.84 9.05
N ASN A 36 -10.15 6.60 9.44
CA ASN A 36 -10.93 7.48 10.32
C ASN A 36 -10.67 7.22 11.81
N ASN A 37 -10.29 6.00 12.17
CA ASN A 37 -10.07 5.64 13.55
C ASN A 37 -9.07 4.49 13.68
N ILE A 38 -8.07 4.69 14.53
CA ILE A 38 -7.07 3.70 14.91
C ILE A 38 -7.15 3.55 16.43
N ASN A 39 -7.39 2.33 16.89
CA ASN A 39 -7.59 2.03 18.30
C ASN A 39 -6.47 1.10 18.79
N PHE A 40 -5.49 1.68 19.49
CA PHE A 40 -4.38 0.93 20.07
C PHE A 40 -4.82 -0.11 21.13
N GLN A 41 -5.87 0.17 21.91
CA GLN A 41 -6.36 -0.75 22.94
C GLN A 41 -6.98 -2.02 22.35
N ARG A 42 -7.73 -1.89 21.24
CA ARG A 42 -8.34 -3.01 20.52
C ARG A 42 -7.46 -3.57 19.41
N LYS A 43 -6.36 -2.88 19.06
CA LYS A 43 -5.53 -3.12 17.87
C LYS A 43 -6.39 -3.19 16.60
N SER A 44 -7.25 -2.19 16.42
CA SER A 44 -8.22 -2.16 15.31
C SER A 44 -8.19 -0.85 14.52
N VAL A 45 -8.61 -0.95 13.26
CA VAL A 45 -8.61 0.14 12.28
C VAL A 45 -9.95 0.17 11.57
N VAL A 46 -10.52 1.36 11.38
CA VAL A 46 -11.73 1.56 10.55
C VAL A 46 -11.47 2.67 9.54
N GLY A 47 -11.82 2.41 8.29
CA GLY A 47 -11.57 3.32 7.18
C GLY A 47 -12.36 2.98 5.93
N PHE A 48 -12.07 3.73 4.87
CA PHE A 48 -12.54 3.45 3.53
C PHE A 48 -11.41 3.61 2.52
N VAL A 49 -11.58 2.97 1.37
CA VAL A 49 -10.73 3.16 0.20
C VAL A 49 -11.61 3.54 -0.99
N GLU A 50 -11.19 4.54 -1.75
CA GLU A 50 -11.77 4.87 -3.05
C GLU A 50 -10.81 4.51 -4.17
N LEU A 51 -11.30 3.83 -5.21
CA LEU A 51 -10.52 3.45 -6.37
C LEU A 51 -11.15 4.06 -7.63
N THR A 52 -10.37 4.85 -8.36
CA THR A 52 -10.76 5.42 -9.65
C THR A 52 -10.25 4.52 -10.77
N ILE A 53 -11.15 3.75 -11.37
CA ILE A 53 -10.84 2.81 -12.45
C ILE A 53 -11.40 3.26 -13.79
N PHE A 54 -10.64 2.96 -14.85
CA PHE A 54 -11.05 3.12 -16.25
C PHE A 54 -11.22 1.71 -16.85
N PRO A 55 -12.45 1.27 -17.17
CA PRO A 55 -12.65 0.02 -17.90
C PRO A 55 -11.86 0.01 -19.22
N THR A 56 -11.21 -1.11 -19.55
CA THR A 56 -10.53 -1.28 -20.85
C THR A 56 -11.32 -2.17 -21.81
N VAL A 57 -12.41 -2.77 -21.35
CA VAL A 57 -13.33 -3.59 -22.14
C VAL A 57 -14.78 -3.25 -21.80
N ALA A 58 -15.66 -3.35 -22.80
CA ALA A 58 -17.10 -3.39 -22.60
C ALA A 58 -17.51 -4.67 -21.83
N ASN A 59 -18.70 -4.70 -21.23
CA ASN A 59 -19.21 -5.81 -20.43
C ASN A 59 -18.34 -6.18 -19.20
N LEU A 60 -17.60 -5.22 -18.61
CA LEU A 60 -16.92 -5.40 -17.32
C LEU A 60 -17.94 -5.59 -16.19
N ASN A 61 -18.30 -6.86 -15.95
CA ASN A 61 -19.33 -7.25 -14.98
C ASN A 61 -18.78 -7.51 -13.56
N ARG A 62 -17.48 -7.73 -13.43
CA ARG A 62 -16.81 -8.10 -12.17
C ARG A 62 -15.45 -7.42 -12.06
N ILE A 63 -15.19 -6.81 -10.90
CA ILE A 63 -13.91 -6.18 -10.56
C ILE A 63 -13.30 -6.99 -9.42
N LYS A 64 -12.04 -7.44 -9.55
CA LYS A 64 -11.35 -8.26 -8.56
C LYS A 64 -10.27 -7.45 -7.86
N LEU A 65 -10.41 -7.24 -6.56
CA LEU A 65 -9.42 -6.62 -5.70
C LEU A 65 -8.82 -7.65 -4.75
N ASN A 66 -7.64 -7.35 -4.24
CA ASN A 66 -6.94 -8.13 -3.25
C ASN A 66 -7.21 -7.59 -1.85
N SER A 67 -7.59 -8.48 -0.95
CA SER A 67 -7.79 -8.16 0.46
C SER A 67 -7.73 -9.44 1.28
N LYS A 68 -7.08 -9.40 2.43
CA LYS A 68 -7.06 -10.48 3.42
C LYS A 68 -7.31 -9.88 4.78
N GLN A 69 -7.84 -10.68 5.73
CA GLN A 69 -8.25 -10.31 7.10
C GLN A 69 -9.16 -9.06 7.28
N CYS A 70 -9.42 -8.28 6.24
CA CYS A 70 -10.32 -7.13 6.28
C CYS A 70 -11.77 -7.60 6.36
N ARG A 71 -12.53 -7.03 7.30
CA ARG A 71 -13.99 -7.14 7.30
C ARG A 71 -14.56 -6.04 6.41
N ILE A 72 -15.06 -6.41 5.23
CA ILE A 72 -15.74 -5.49 4.32
C ILE A 72 -17.16 -5.25 4.84
N TYR A 73 -17.53 -3.98 5.05
CA TYR A 73 -18.87 -3.60 5.51
C TYR A 73 -19.80 -3.28 4.35
N ARG A 74 -19.31 -2.51 3.37
CA ARG A 74 -20.11 -1.99 2.26
C ARG A 74 -19.24 -1.69 1.06
N VAL A 75 -19.75 -1.96 -0.13
CA VAL A 75 -19.12 -1.58 -1.41
C VAL A 75 -20.13 -0.74 -2.21
N ARG A 76 -19.68 0.40 -2.73
CA ARG A 76 -20.44 1.27 -3.62
C ARG A 76 -19.65 1.48 -4.91
N ILE A 77 -20.34 1.64 -6.03
CA ILE A 77 -19.77 2.12 -7.30
C ILE A 77 -20.64 3.28 -7.79
N ASN A 78 -20.04 4.46 -7.98
CA ASN A 78 -20.76 5.69 -8.36
C ASN A 78 -22.05 5.89 -7.54
N ASP A 79 -21.93 5.83 -6.21
CA ASP A 79 -23.00 5.92 -5.21
C ASP A 79 -24.10 4.83 -5.21
N LEU A 80 -24.04 3.87 -6.13
CA LEU A 80 -24.90 2.69 -6.11
C LEU A 80 -24.28 1.56 -5.28
N GLU A 81 -25.10 0.85 -4.52
CA GLU A 81 -24.63 -0.29 -3.72
C GLU A 81 -24.33 -1.50 -4.61
N ALA A 82 -23.14 -2.08 -4.45
CA ALA A 82 -22.64 -3.17 -5.28
C ALA A 82 -22.53 -4.46 -4.48
N ALA A 83 -23.11 -5.54 -5.01
CA ALA A 83 -22.94 -6.87 -4.44
C ALA A 83 -21.48 -7.31 -4.59
N PHE A 84 -20.90 -7.88 -3.53
CA PHE A 84 -19.54 -8.42 -3.55
C PHE A 84 -19.50 -9.83 -2.97
N ILE A 85 -18.48 -10.58 -3.37
CA ILE A 85 -18.10 -11.87 -2.81
C ILE A 85 -16.68 -11.68 -2.27
N TYR A 86 -16.44 -12.07 -1.03
CA TYR A 86 -15.12 -12.08 -0.40
C TYR A 86 -14.80 -13.51 -0.01
N ASN A 87 -13.72 -14.07 -0.58
CA ASN A 87 -13.24 -15.41 -0.22
C ASN A 87 -11.71 -15.43 -0.17
N ASP A 88 -11.16 -16.00 0.90
CA ASP A 88 -9.73 -16.28 1.05
C ASP A 88 -9.52 -17.81 0.97
N PRO A 89 -9.24 -18.37 -0.22
CA PRO A 89 -9.10 -19.81 -0.39
C PRO A 89 -7.91 -20.39 0.37
N THR A 90 -6.97 -19.56 0.85
CA THR A 90 -5.83 -20.04 1.65
C THR A 90 -6.26 -20.49 3.05
N LEU A 91 -7.44 -20.09 3.54
CA LEU A 91 -8.02 -20.56 4.80
C LEU A 91 -8.65 -21.96 4.70
N GLU A 92 -9.03 -22.39 3.49
CA GLU A 92 -9.62 -23.72 3.24
C GLU A 92 -8.55 -24.82 3.08
N VAL A 93 -7.30 -24.43 2.77
CA VAL A 93 -6.18 -25.35 2.57
C VAL A 93 -5.89 -26.11 3.87
N CYS A 94 -6.01 -27.44 3.82
CA CYS A 94 -5.78 -28.33 4.96
C CYS A 94 -6.64 -28.02 6.19
N HIS A 95 -7.93 -27.76 5.99
CA HIS A 95 -8.95 -27.74 7.05
C HIS A 95 -8.79 -28.92 8.03
N ASN A 96 -9.11 -28.73 9.31
CA ASN A 96 -8.76 -29.65 10.41
C ASN A 96 -9.13 -31.13 10.18
N GLU A 97 -10.20 -31.40 9.44
CA GLU A 97 -10.70 -32.75 9.14
C GLU A 97 -10.02 -33.42 7.92
N SER A 98 -9.11 -32.74 7.23
CA SER A 98 -8.40 -33.30 6.10
C SER A 98 -7.59 -34.53 6.52
N LYS A 99 -7.94 -35.67 5.93
CA LYS A 99 -7.21 -36.93 6.05
C LYS A 99 -5.89 -36.92 5.25
N GLN A 100 -5.75 -36.02 4.28
CA GLN A 100 -4.56 -35.89 3.45
C GLN A 100 -3.63 -34.82 4.03
N ARG A 101 -2.80 -35.23 5.00
CA ARG A 101 -1.81 -34.37 5.69
C ARG A 101 -0.37 -34.62 5.20
N ASN A 102 -0.19 -34.79 3.89
CA ASN A 102 1.12 -34.98 3.27
C ASN A 102 1.59 -33.70 2.57
N LEU A 103 2.91 -33.51 2.49
CA LEU A 103 3.54 -32.29 1.96
C LEU A 103 3.15 -32.01 0.50
N ASN A 104 3.06 -33.05 -0.34
CA ASN A 104 2.75 -32.91 -1.76
C ASN A 104 1.33 -32.37 -1.98
N TYR A 105 0.35 -32.88 -1.22
CA TYR A 105 -1.02 -32.39 -1.24
C TYR A 105 -1.10 -30.93 -0.76
N PHE A 106 -0.48 -30.62 0.39
CA PHE A 106 -0.45 -29.25 0.91
C PHE A 106 0.17 -28.26 -0.09
N SER A 107 1.35 -28.58 -0.63
CA SER A 107 2.06 -27.74 -1.60
C SER A 107 1.20 -27.45 -2.83
N ASN A 108 0.62 -28.48 -3.45
CA ASN A 108 -0.20 -28.33 -4.65
C ASN A 108 -1.52 -27.56 -4.37
N ALA A 109 -2.19 -27.86 -3.25
CA ALA A 109 -3.43 -27.18 -2.86
C ALA A 109 -3.18 -25.71 -2.51
N TYR A 110 -2.10 -25.41 -1.78
CA TYR A 110 -1.71 -24.06 -1.42
C TYR A 110 -1.30 -23.23 -2.64
N ALA A 111 -0.50 -23.80 -3.54
CA ALA A 111 -0.13 -23.15 -4.80
C ALA A 111 -1.36 -22.83 -5.67
N ALA A 112 -2.32 -23.75 -5.77
CA ALA A 112 -3.58 -23.51 -6.47
C ALA A 112 -4.42 -22.42 -5.79
N ALA A 113 -4.52 -22.41 -4.46
CA ALA A 113 -5.25 -21.39 -3.69
C ALA A 113 -4.63 -19.99 -3.87
N VAL A 114 -3.30 -19.86 -3.80
CA VAL A 114 -2.59 -18.60 -4.03
C VAL A 114 -2.75 -18.14 -5.48
N SER A 115 -2.62 -19.04 -6.46
CA SER A 115 -2.80 -18.72 -7.89
C SER A 115 -4.24 -18.24 -8.21
N ALA A 116 -5.24 -18.80 -7.53
CA ALA A 116 -6.65 -18.39 -7.68
C ALA A 116 -6.93 -16.94 -7.21
N VAL A 117 -6.04 -16.33 -6.43
CA VAL A 117 -6.13 -14.93 -5.94
C VAL A 117 -4.91 -14.08 -6.33
N ASP A 118 -4.12 -14.58 -7.28
CA ASP A 118 -2.90 -13.94 -7.78
C ASP A 118 -3.20 -12.56 -8.39
N PRO A 119 -2.59 -11.48 -7.87
CA PRO A 119 -2.84 -10.13 -8.33
C PRO A 119 -2.34 -9.89 -9.77
N ASP A 120 -1.29 -10.58 -10.19
CA ASP A 120 -0.62 -10.41 -11.48
C ASP A 120 -1.32 -11.22 -12.58
N ALA A 121 -2.06 -12.26 -12.20
CA ALA A 121 -3.02 -12.96 -13.07
C ALA A 121 -4.39 -12.25 -13.20
N GLY A 122 -4.54 -11.04 -12.63
CA GLY A 122 -5.80 -10.30 -12.61
C GLY A 122 -6.86 -10.89 -11.66
N ASN A 123 -6.46 -11.76 -10.73
CA ASN A 123 -7.33 -12.34 -9.71
C ASN A 123 -7.34 -11.52 -8.41
N GLY A 124 -8.11 -12.00 -7.42
CA GLY A 124 -8.18 -11.41 -6.10
C GLY A 124 -9.32 -11.98 -5.26
N GLU A 125 -9.16 -11.87 -3.94
CA GLU A 125 -10.03 -12.36 -2.89
C GLU A 125 -11.41 -11.66 -2.85
N LEU A 126 -11.47 -10.38 -3.26
CA LEU A 126 -12.67 -9.55 -3.25
C LEU A 126 -13.20 -9.33 -4.68
N CYS A 127 -14.31 -9.98 -5.01
CA CYS A 127 -14.96 -9.92 -6.31
C CYS A 127 -16.25 -9.06 -6.24
N ILE A 128 -16.20 -7.84 -6.78
CA ILE A 128 -17.29 -6.88 -6.78
C ILE A 128 -18.06 -6.99 -8.10
N LYS A 129 -19.38 -7.18 -8.04
CA LYS A 129 -20.27 -7.18 -9.22
C LYS A 129 -20.67 -5.75 -9.58
N VAL A 130 -20.50 -5.37 -10.83
CA VAL A 130 -20.95 -4.04 -11.32
C VAL A 130 -22.49 -4.01 -11.39
N PRO A 131 -23.16 -3.03 -10.76
CA PRO A 131 -24.61 -2.83 -10.86
C PRO A 131 -25.09 -2.68 -12.31
N SER A 132 -26.29 -3.22 -12.61
CA SER A 132 -26.89 -3.23 -13.94
C SER A 132 -27.10 -1.84 -14.53
N GLU A 133 -27.33 -0.86 -13.68
CA GLU A 133 -27.52 0.56 -13.98
C GLU A 133 -26.24 1.19 -14.57
N LEU A 134 -25.08 0.62 -14.24
CA LEU A 134 -23.77 1.10 -14.69
C LEU A 134 -23.22 0.35 -15.91
N TRP A 135 -23.89 -0.70 -16.41
CA TRP A 135 -23.40 -1.45 -17.57
C TRP A 135 -23.25 -0.57 -18.81
N LYS A 136 -24.21 0.32 -19.09
CA LYS A 136 -24.08 1.31 -20.19
C LYS A 136 -22.89 2.26 -19.99
N HIS A 137 -22.61 2.67 -18.75
CA HIS A 137 -21.45 3.51 -18.45
C HIS A 137 -20.14 2.76 -18.69
N VAL A 138 -20.10 1.47 -18.36
CA VAL A 138 -18.97 0.56 -18.64
C VAL A 138 -18.77 0.32 -20.14
N ASP A 139 -19.85 0.10 -20.90
CA ASP A 139 -19.78 -0.11 -22.34
C ASP A 139 -19.34 1.15 -23.10
N GLU A 140 -19.66 2.34 -22.55
CA GLU A 140 -19.12 3.64 -22.96
C GLU A 140 -17.70 3.92 -22.42
N LEU A 141 -17.05 2.94 -21.75
CA LEU A 141 -15.72 3.01 -21.15
C LEU A 141 -15.52 4.18 -20.16
N LYS A 142 -16.60 4.61 -19.49
CA LYS A 142 -16.56 5.71 -18.51
C LYS A 142 -15.92 5.27 -17.19
N VAL A 143 -15.34 6.25 -16.51
CA VAL A 143 -14.73 6.10 -15.19
C VAL A 143 -15.73 5.58 -14.17
N LEU A 144 -15.30 4.60 -13.37
CA LEU A 144 -16.02 4.17 -12.17
C LEU A 144 -15.20 4.55 -10.93
N LYS A 145 -15.89 5.11 -9.93
CA LYS A 145 -15.38 5.28 -8.57
C LYS A 145 -15.95 4.18 -7.69
N ILE A 146 -15.08 3.30 -7.22
CA ILE A 146 -15.42 2.24 -6.25
C ILE A 146 -15.11 2.79 -4.87
N HIS A 147 -16.05 2.71 -3.93
CA HIS A 147 -15.86 3.12 -2.53
C HIS A 147 -16.13 1.92 -1.62
N ILE A 148 -15.16 1.55 -0.79
CA ILE A 148 -15.20 0.33 0.04
C ILE A 148 -14.97 0.70 1.50
N ASN A 149 -15.98 0.47 2.34
CA ASN A 149 -15.87 0.60 3.80
C ASN A 149 -15.37 -0.71 4.40
N PHE A 150 -14.32 -0.64 5.23
CA PHE A 150 -13.72 -1.83 5.85
C PHE A 150 -13.23 -1.57 7.29
N SER A 151 -12.98 -2.66 8.00
CA SER A 151 -12.23 -2.65 9.26
C SER A 151 -11.20 -3.77 9.32
N LEU A 152 -10.11 -3.51 10.04
CA LEU A 152 -9.22 -4.53 10.60
C LEU A 152 -9.49 -4.65 12.11
N ASP A 153 -9.45 -5.86 12.63
CA ASP A 153 -9.50 -6.15 14.06
C ASP A 153 -8.38 -7.14 14.39
N GLN A 154 -7.45 -6.75 15.25
CA GLN A 154 -6.22 -7.49 15.61
C GLN A 154 -5.48 -8.06 14.38
N PRO A 155 -4.98 -7.20 13.46
CA PRO A 155 -4.31 -7.64 12.25
C PRO A 155 -3.10 -8.51 12.57
N LYS A 156 -2.95 -9.62 11.83
CA LYS A 156 -1.88 -10.62 11.97
C LYS A 156 -0.73 -10.42 10.98
N GLY A 157 -0.76 -9.31 10.26
CA GLY A 157 0.14 -8.93 9.17
C GLY A 157 -0.35 -7.65 8.50
N GLY A 158 0.45 -7.04 7.62
CA GLY A 158 0.14 -5.76 6.97
C GLY A 158 0.32 -4.56 7.90
N LEU A 159 -0.29 -4.58 9.09
CA LEU A 159 -0.08 -3.62 10.17
C LEU A 159 0.37 -4.35 11.45
N HIS A 160 1.41 -3.85 12.12
CA HIS A 160 1.84 -4.28 13.45
C HIS A 160 1.52 -3.22 14.49
N PHE A 161 0.99 -3.63 15.65
CA PHE A 161 0.59 -2.76 16.75
C PHE A 161 1.44 -3.03 17.99
N VAL A 162 2.46 -2.19 18.20
CA VAL A 162 3.33 -2.19 19.39
C VAL A 162 2.66 -1.37 20.48
N VAL A 163 2.30 -2.03 21.57
CA VAL A 163 1.58 -1.39 22.70
C VAL A 163 2.22 -1.88 24.00
N PRO A 164 3.29 -1.20 24.49
CA PRO A 164 4.01 -1.62 25.69
C PRO A 164 3.09 -1.69 26.90
N SER A 165 3.25 -2.73 27.72
CA SER A 165 2.35 -3.05 28.85
C SER A 165 2.60 -2.21 30.12
N VAL A 166 2.92 -0.94 29.95
CA VAL A 166 3.18 0.02 31.05
C VAL A 166 1.97 0.93 31.27
N GLU A 167 1.92 1.59 32.43
CA GLU A 167 0.84 2.54 32.76
C GLU A 167 1.02 3.88 32.01
N GLY A 168 -0.03 4.70 31.99
CA GLY A 168 -0.06 5.99 31.27
C GLY A 168 -0.87 5.99 29.98
N SER A 169 -0.86 7.13 29.29
CA SER A 169 -1.48 7.32 27.97
C SER A 169 -0.74 6.53 26.88
N MET A 170 -1.38 6.33 25.73
CA MET A 170 -0.74 5.61 24.60
C MET A 170 0.55 6.29 24.13
N ALA A 171 0.63 7.62 24.19
CA ALA A 171 1.82 8.38 23.79
C ALA A 171 2.97 8.24 24.81
N GLU A 172 2.69 8.37 26.10
CA GLU A 172 3.68 8.18 27.18
C GLU A 172 4.23 6.74 27.19
N ARG A 173 3.39 5.76 26.86
CA ARG A 173 3.76 4.35 26.72
C ARG A 173 4.61 4.05 25.48
N GLY A 174 4.84 5.02 24.60
CA GLY A 174 5.53 4.79 23.32
C GLY A 174 4.74 3.89 22.34
N ALA A 175 3.42 3.78 22.49
CA ALA A 175 2.61 2.89 21.65
C ALA A 175 2.55 3.40 20.21
N HIS A 176 2.82 2.52 19.26
CA HIS A 176 2.92 2.86 17.84
C HIS A 176 2.42 1.72 16.95
N VAL A 177 1.99 2.08 15.74
CA VAL A 177 1.49 1.15 14.73
C VAL A 177 2.20 1.47 13.42
N PHE A 178 2.62 0.44 12.69
CA PHE A 178 3.25 0.62 11.40
C PHE A 178 2.87 -0.45 10.40
N SER A 179 2.95 -0.10 9.12
CA SER A 179 2.84 -1.05 8.03
C SER A 179 4.08 -1.93 7.99
N CYS A 180 3.88 -3.23 8.16
CA CYS A 180 4.92 -4.24 8.02
C CYS A 180 4.52 -5.18 6.88
N GLY A 181 5.35 -5.24 5.83
CA GLY A 181 5.01 -6.00 4.64
C GLY A 181 6.23 -6.50 3.90
N TYR A 182 6.17 -7.77 3.49
CA TYR A 182 7.04 -8.33 2.48
C TYR A 182 6.24 -8.45 1.18
N GLN A 183 6.75 -7.86 0.10
CA GLN A 183 6.12 -7.90 -1.23
C GLN A 183 4.63 -7.53 -1.21
N ASN A 184 3.76 -8.43 -1.65
CA ASN A 184 2.31 -8.23 -1.78
C ASN A 184 1.61 -8.39 -0.41
N SER A 185 1.96 -7.49 0.51
CA SER A 185 1.40 -7.43 1.86
C SER A 185 0.34 -6.33 2.04
N THR A 186 0.15 -5.44 1.06
CA THR A 186 -0.82 -4.33 1.15
C THR A 186 -2.26 -4.84 1.32
N ARG A 187 -2.58 -5.99 0.73
CA ARG A 187 -3.88 -6.67 0.88
C ARG A 187 -4.27 -6.96 2.34
N PHE A 188 -3.30 -7.07 3.25
CA PHE A 188 -3.55 -7.28 4.68
C PHE A 188 -3.89 -5.97 5.42
N TRP A 189 -3.60 -4.81 4.81
CA TRP A 189 -3.88 -3.49 5.38
C TRP A 189 -5.20 -2.90 4.86
N PHE A 190 -5.43 -2.90 3.54
CA PHE A 190 -6.69 -2.44 2.95
C PHE A 190 -7.00 -3.14 1.62
N PRO A 191 -8.25 -3.10 1.12
CA PRO A 191 -8.61 -3.67 -0.18
C PRO A 191 -8.01 -2.85 -1.34
N CYS A 192 -7.11 -3.44 -2.11
CA CYS A 192 -6.42 -2.75 -3.22
C CYS A 192 -6.15 -3.69 -4.40
N VAL A 193 -5.57 -3.19 -5.48
CA VAL A 193 -4.88 -4.09 -6.44
C VAL A 193 -3.43 -4.24 -5.96
N ASP A 194 -3.13 -5.38 -5.36
CA ASP A 194 -1.87 -5.62 -4.65
C ASP A 194 -0.81 -6.25 -5.57
N SER A 195 -0.46 -5.50 -6.63
CA SER A 195 0.52 -5.85 -7.67
C SER A 195 1.56 -4.74 -7.81
N TYR A 196 2.82 -5.12 -8.06
CA TYR A 196 3.88 -4.20 -8.43
C TYR A 196 3.72 -3.57 -9.82
N SER A 197 2.88 -4.15 -10.70
CA SER A 197 2.66 -3.66 -12.07
C SER A 197 1.60 -2.56 -12.16
N GLU A 198 0.79 -2.37 -11.11
CA GLU A 198 -0.37 -1.48 -11.11
C GLU A 198 -0.04 -0.13 -10.46
N LEU A 199 0.47 0.79 -11.27
CA LEU A 199 0.89 2.12 -10.84
C LEU A 199 -0.29 3.09 -10.80
N CYS A 200 -0.48 3.76 -9.67
CA CYS A 200 -1.51 4.80 -9.52
C CYS A 200 -1.03 5.93 -8.62
N THR A 201 -1.75 7.04 -8.65
CA THR A 201 -1.54 8.18 -7.75
C THR A 201 -2.36 8.01 -6.47
N TRP A 202 -1.92 8.60 -5.37
CA TRP A 202 -2.53 8.37 -4.05
C TRP A 202 -2.88 9.66 -3.32
N LYS A 203 -4.06 9.66 -2.68
CA LYS A 203 -4.42 10.57 -1.59
C LYS A 203 -4.56 9.72 -0.33
N LEU A 204 -3.89 10.09 0.74
CA LEU A 204 -3.84 9.29 1.97
C LEU A 204 -4.26 10.17 3.15
N GLU A 205 -5.25 9.74 3.91
CA GLU A 205 -5.86 10.51 4.99
C GLU A 205 -5.82 9.71 6.29
N PHE A 206 -5.15 10.22 7.32
CA PHE A 206 -4.93 9.48 8.56
C PHE A 206 -5.38 10.30 9.76
N THR A 207 -6.51 9.90 10.35
CA THR A 207 -7.07 10.51 11.55
C THR A 207 -6.54 9.80 12.79
N VAL A 208 -5.66 10.48 13.52
CA VAL A 208 -4.94 9.96 14.68
C VAL A 208 -5.17 10.81 15.92
N ASP A 209 -4.76 10.32 17.09
CA ASP A 209 -4.77 11.08 18.34
C ASP A 209 -3.88 12.34 18.22
N ALA A 210 -4.27 13.44 18.88
CA ALA A 210 -3.51 14.69 18.82
C ALA A 210 -2.06 14.57 19.29
N ALA A 211 -1.74 13.61 20.18
CA ALA A 211 -0.38 13.35 20.65
C ALA A 211 0.46 12.48 19.68
N MET A 212 -0.16 11.84 18.68
CA MET A 212 0.51 10.96 17.72
C MET A 212 0.81 11.69 16.41
N VAL A 213 1.86 11.29 15.68
CA VAL A 213 2.16 11.79 14.33
C VAL A 213 1.96 10.63 13.35
N ALA A 214 1.21 10.85 12.27
CA ALA A 214 1.13 9.91 11.16
C ALA A 214 2.16 10.28 10.11
N VAL A 215 2.92 9.29 9.62
CA VAL A 215 3.95 9.43 8.59
C VAL A 215 3.62 8.44 7.47
N SER A 216 3.60 8.93 6.23
CA SER A 216 3.28 8.14 5.05
C SER A 216 3.92 8.74 3.80
N ASN A 217 3.73 8.12 2.65
CA ASN A 217 4.33 8.49 1.36
C ASN A 217 3.73 9.79 0.79
N GLY A 218 4.54 10.51 0.00
CA GLY A 218 4.13 11.74 -0.69
C GLY A 218 4.15 12.99 0.19
N ASP A 219 3.65 14.10 -0.33
CA ASP A 219 3.70 15.40 0.33
C ASP A 219 2.66 15.52 1.44
N LEU A 220 3.04 16.13 2.58
CA LEU A 220 2.07 16.55 3.58
C LEU A 220 1.39 17.83 3.08
N VAL A 221 0.18 17.70 2.53
CA VAL A 221 -0.55 18.83 1.94
C VAL A 221 -1.27 19.66 3.01
N GLU A 222 -1.84 18.98 4.02
CA GLU A 222 -2.62 19.63 5.08
C GLU A 222 -2.60 18.79 6.37
N THR A 223 -2.76 19.44 7.52
CA THR A 223 -3.06 18.78 8.80
C THR A 223 -4.20 19.52 9.48
N VAL A 224 -5.35 18.86 9.61
CA VAL A 224 -6.58 19.45 10.15
C VAL A 224 -6.87 18.86 11.52
N TYR A 225 -7.18 19.68 12.52
CA TYR A 225 -7.65 19.19 13.82
C TYR A 225 -9.16 18.91 13.77
N THR A 226 -9.61 17.87 14.49
CA THR A 226 -11.05 17.68 14.71
C THR A 226 -11.62 18.82 15.53
N HIS A 227 -12.93 19.09 15.41
CA HIS A 227 -13.60 20.20 16.11
C HIS A 227 -13.43 20.16 17.64
N ASP A 228 -13.21 18.98 18.23
CA ASP A 228 -12.95 18.80 19.66
C ASP A 228 -11.46 18.89 20.05
N MET A 229 -10.57 19.15 19.09
CA MET A 229 -9.10 19.21 19.22
C MET A 229 -8.44 17.92 19.76
N ARG A 230 -9.17 16.80 19.86
CA ARG A 230 -8.65 15.53 20.41
C ARG A 230 -7.91 14.69 19.39
N LYS A 231 -8.19 14.91 18.11
CA LYS A 231 -7.58 14.19 16.99
C LYS A 231 -7.13 15.18 15.93
N LYS A 232 -6.26 14.70 15.05
CA LYS A 232 -5.82 15.41 13.86
C LYS A 232 -5.76 14.45 12.67
N THR A 233 -6.11 14.97 11.51
CA THR A 233 -6.15 14.27 10.23
C THR A 233 -5.02 14.81 9.38
N PHE A 234 -4.05 13.95 9.09
CA PHE A 234 -2.97 14.24 8.14
C PHE A 234 -3.46 13.91 6.73
N HIS A 235 -3.35 14.86 5.80
CA HIS A 235 -3.62 14.65 4.38
C HIS A 235 -2.29 14.59 3.63
N TYR A 236 -1.94 13.41 3.14
CA TYR A 236 -0.80 13.17 2.27
C TYR A 236 -1.23 13.00 0.81
N MET A 237 -0.39 13.42 -0.14
CA MET A 237 -0.62 13.22 -1.56
C MET A 237 0.65 12.74 -2.28
N LEU A 238 0.55 11.58 -2.94
CA LEU A 238 1.62 11.02 -3.77
C LEU A 238 1.19 11.11 -5.24
N THR A 239 1.68 12.15 -5.90
CA THR A 239 1.41 12.44 -7.32
C THR A 239 2.20 11.56 -8.28
N ILE A 240 3.33 10.99 -7.82
CA ILE A 240 4.18 10.10 -8.61
C ILE A 240 3.55 8.69 -8.66
N PRO A 241 3.23 8.15 -9.85
CA PRO A 241 2.55 6.85 -9.99
C PRO A 241 3.35 5.72 -9.34
N THR A 242 2.74 5.09 -8.33
CA THR A 242 3.39 4.14 -7.44
C THR A 242 2.50 2.93 -7.20
N ALA A 243 3.08 1.74 -7.12
CA ALA A 243 2.37 0.50 -6.81
C ALA A 243 1.94 0.45 -5.33
N ALA A 244 0.84 -0.27 -5.05
CA ALA A 244 0.28 -0.40 -3.70
C ALA A 244 1.29 -0.92 -2.66
N SER A 245 2.12 -1.88 -3.05
CA SER A 245 3.17 -2.49 -2.22
C SER A 245 4.23 -1.51 -1.71
N ASN A 246 4.32 -0.31 -2.30
CA ASN A 246 5.26 0.74 -1.91
C ASN A 246 4.60 1.85 -1.06
N ILE A 247 3.35 1.68 -0.65
CA ILE A 247 2.66 2.57 0.29
C ILE A 247 2.80 2.02 1.71
N ALA A 248 3.15 2.89 2.63
CA ALA A 248 3.38 2.60 4.03
C ALA A 248 2.78 3.65 4.94
N LEU A 249 2.61 3.28 6.20
CA LEU A 249 2.07 4.12 7.26
C LEU A 249 2.82 3.80 8.54
N ALA A 250 3.32 4.82 9.23
CA ALA A 250 3.79 4.70 10.61
C ALA A 250 3.12 5.76 11.46
N ILE A 251 2.60 5.37 12.63
CA ILE A 251 1.93 6.26 13.57
C ILE A 251 2.44 5.98 14.97
N GLY A 252 2.97 7.01 15.62
CA GLY A 252 3.49 6.94 16.98
C GLY A 252 3.71 8.34 17.55
N PRO A 253 4.17 8.44 18.80
CA PRO A 253 4.45 9.72 19.45
C PRO A 253 5.81 10.26 18.96
N PHE A 254 5.96 10.49 17.65
CA PHE A 254 7.27 10.72 17.05
C PHE A 254 7.85 12.10 17.36
N GLU A 255 9.11 12.13 17.80
CA GLU A 255 9.97 13.30 17.74
C GLU A 255 10.48 13.49 16.30
N ILE A 256 10.47 14.74 15.82
CA ILE A 256 10.78 15.08 14.42
C ILE A 256 12.14 15.78 14.36
N LEU A 257 13.02 15.30 13.47
CA LEU A 257 14.29 15.92 13.12
C LEU A 257 14.32 16.19 11.61
N VAL A 258 14.31 17.45 11.21
CA VAL A 258 14.65 17.83 9.82
C VAL A 258 16.16 17.78 9.67
N ASP A 259 16.65 17.25 8.55
CA ASP A 259 18.09 17.18 8.30
C ASP A 259 18.69 18.60 8.16
N PRO A 260 19.86 18.88 8.79
CA PRO A 260 20.45 20.21 8.80
C PRO A 260 21.06 20.63 7.46
N TYR A 261 21.42 19.69 6.58
CA TYR A 261 22.03 19.93 5.28
C TYR A 261 21.03 19.83 4.14
N MET A 262 20.04 18.93 4.23
CA MET A 262 19.03 18.69 3.20
C MET A 262 17.61 18.76 3.77
N HIS A 263 17.01 19.95 3.80
CA HIS A 263 15.69 20.19 4.42
C HIS A 263 14.51 19.39 3.81
N GLU A 264 14.70 18.77 2.65
CA GLU A 264 13.76 17.82 2.02
C GLU A 264 13.72 16.45 2.75
N VAL A 265 14.70 16.19 3.62
CA VAL A 265 14.80 14.97 4.43
C VAL A 265 14.26 15.21 5.84
N THR A 266 13.35 14.35 6.30
CA THR A 266 12.77 14.40 7.65
C THR A 266 12.82 13.04 8.33
N HIS A 267 13.33 13.02 9.56
CA HIS A 267 13.48 11.82 10.37
C HIS A 267 12.47 11.83 11.53
N PHE A 268 11.98 10.65 11.88
CA PHE A 268 11.00 10.42 12.92
C PHE A 268 11.49 9.28 13.82
N CYS A 269 11.55 9.51 15.13
CA CYS A 269 11.88 8.46 16.11
C CYS A 269 10.91 8.50 17.30
N LEU A 270 10.84 7.40 18.06
CA LEU A 270 10.13 7.40 19.34
C LEU A 270 10.77 8.40 20.33
N PRO A 271 10.03 8.87 21.36
CA PRO A 271 10.51 9.87 22.30
C PRO A 271 11.81 9.48 22.99
N GLN A 272 12.59 10.47 23.42
CA GLN A 272 13.87 10.30 24.12
C GLN A 272 15.02 9.72 23.27
N LEU A 273 14.78 9.33 22.01
CA LEU A 273 15.80 8.78 21.10
C LEU A 273 16.42 9.83 20.16
N LEU A 274 15.91 11.08 20.14
CA LEU A 274 16.40 12.16 19.28
C LEU A 274 17.93 12.43 19.34
N PRO A 275 18.64 12.32 20.49
CA PRO A 275 20.10 12.45 20.51
C PRO A 275 20.81 11.36 19.70
N LEU A 276 20.29 10.12 19.74
CA LEU A 276 20.83 9.00 18.96
C LEU A 276 20.53 9.21 17.47
N LEU A 277 19.31 9.64 17.14
CA LEU A 277 18.88 9.93 15.77
C LEU A 277 19.81 10.92 15.06
N LYS A 278 20.20 12.01 15.75
CA LYS A 278 21.15 13.01 15.22
C LYS A 278 22.51 12.44 14.85
N HIS A 279 22.97 11.39 15.54
CA HIS A 279 24.23 10.72 15.25
C HIS A 279 24.10 9.62 14.18
N THR A 280 22.93 8.99 14.05
CA THR A 280 22.72 7.94 13.04
C THR A 280 22.42 8.51 11.65
N THR A 281 21.78 9.68 11.55
CA THR A 281 21.38 10.25 10.26
C THR A 281 22.40 11.22 9.66
N SER A 282 23.47 11.58 10.38
CA SER A 282 24.39 12.67 9.99
C SER A 282 25.01 12.51 8.60
N TYR A 283 25.25 11.27 8.16
CA TYR A 283 25.87 10.97 6.87
C TYR A 283 24.87 10.78 5.72
N LEU A 284 23.56 10.90 5.97
CA LEU A 284 22.56 10.58 4.94
C LEU A 284 22.63 11.55 3.76
N HIS A 285 22.90 12.83 3.99
CA HIS A 285 23.08 13.83 2.94
C HIS A 285 24.22 13.45 1.97
N GLU A 286 25.35 12.95 2.48
CA GLU A 286 26.47 12.46 1.65
C GLU A 286 26.06 11.28 0.74
N VAL A 287 25.16 10.41 1.23
CA VAL A 287 24.60 9.29 0.44
C VAL A 287 23.67 9.80 -0.66
N PHE A 288 22.89 10.86 -0.41
CA PHE A 288 22.10 11.51 -1.44
C PHE A 288 23.00 12.12 -2.52
N GLU A 289 23.99 12.93 -2.13
CA GLU A 289 24.94 13.56 -3.08
C GLU A 289 25.64 12.51 -3.96
N PHE A 290 26.14 11.41 -3.36
CA PHE A 290 26.79 10.32 -4.08
C PHE A 290 25.87 9.61 -5.08
N TYR A 291 24.60 9.36 -4.73
CA TYR A 291 23.65 8.75 -5.66
C TYR A 291 23.16 9.72 -6.74
N GLU A 292 23.02 11.02 -6.43
CA GLU A 292 22.68 12.03 -7.44
C GLU A 292 23.82 12.22 -8.45
N GLU A 293 25.09 12.14 -8.02
CA GLU A 293 26.26 12.12 -8.91
C GLU A 293 26.24 10.89 -9.83
N ILE A 294 26.14 9.67 -9.25
CA ILE A 294 26.15 8.41 -10.00
C ILE A 294 25.00 8.32 -11.02
N LEU A 295 23.79 8.70 -10.61
CA LEU A 295 22.60 8.60 -11.45
C LEU A 295 22.42 9.82 -12.38
N THR A 296 23.20 10.88 -12.15
CA THR A 296 23.07 12.19 -12.84
C THR A 296 21.64 12.73 -12.81
N CYS A 297 20.93 12.43 -11.72
CA CYS A 297 19.51 12.72 -11.50
C CYS A 297 19.30 13.14 -10.05
N ARG A 298 18.52 14.20 -9.81
CA ARG A 298 18.04 14.57 -8.47
C ARG A 298 17.12 13.48 -7.91
N TYR A 299 17.00 13.40 -6.59
CA TYR A 299 16.00 12.54 -5.94
C TYR A 299 14.59 12.82 -6.52
N PRO A 300 13.84 11.79 -6.97
CA PRO A 300 12.66 12.02 -7.80
C PRO A 300 11.40 12.42 -7.03
N TYR A 301 11.42 12.39 -5.69
CA TYR A 301 10.31 12.86 -4.84
C TYR A 301 10.71 14.18 -4.16
N SER A 302 9.70 14.96 -3.79
CA SER A 302 9.80 16.24 -3.09
C SER A 302 10.38 16.17 -1.67
N CYS A 303 10.23 15.03 -1.00
CA CYS A 303 10.77 14.79 0.34
C CYS A 303 11.06 13.31 0.57
N PHE A 304 12.00 13.03 1.49
CA PHE A 304 12.30 11.68 1.96
C PHE A 304 12.10 11.59 3.48
N LYS A 305 11.49 10.49 3.93
CA LYS A 305 11.14 10.28 5.34
C LYS A 305 11.78 9.02 5.88
N THR A 306 12.42 9.09 7.05
CA THR A 306 12.92 7.88 7.75
C THR A 306 12.21 7.74 9.08
N VAL A 307 11.61 6.58 9.35
CA VAL A 307 10.95 6.30 10.64
C VAL A 307 11.70 5.19 11.36
N PHE A 308 12.12 5.44 12.59
CA PHE A 308 12.75 4.46 13.48
C PHE A 308 11.73 3.95 14.49
N ILE A 309 11.51 2.63 14.53
CA ILE A 309 10.44 1.98 15.28
C ILE A 309 10.83 0.60 15.80
N ASP A 310 10.39 0.29 17.01
CA ASP A 310 10.69 -0.98 17.68
C ASP A 310 9.84 -2.14 17.10
N GLU A 311 10.25 -3.37 17.40
CA GLU A 311 9.63 -4.62 16.93
C GLU A 311 9.51 -4.80 15.40
N ALA A 312 10.20 -4.00 14.58
CA ALA A 312 10.20 -4.18 13.12
C ALA A 312 10.75 -5.57 12.72
N TYR A 313 10.00 -6.29 11.88
CA TYR A 313 10.31 -7.65 11.42
C TYR A 313 11.55 -7.73 10.52
N VAL A 314 11.90 -6.62 9.85
CA VAL A 314 13.04 -6.49 8.93
C VAL A 314 13.83 -5.26 9.39
N GLU A 315 15.16 -5.30 9.29
CA GLU A 315 16.05 -4.21 9.71
C GLU A 315 15.74 -2.89 8.95
N VAL A 316 15.45 -3.01 7.65
CA VAL A 316 15.06 -1.89 6.79
C VAL A 316 13.93 -2.32 5.85
N ALA A 317 12.83 -1.56 5.84
CA ALA A 317 11.76 -1.66 4.85
C ALA A 317 11.71 -0.36 4.02
N ALA A 318 12.06 -0.47 2.73
CA ALA A 318 12.07 0.66 1.80
C ALA A 318 10.72 0.77 1.07
N TYR A 319 10.15 1.97 1.08
CA TYR A 319 8.91 2.35 0.39
C TYR A 319 9.19 3.56 -0.52
N ALA A 320 8.17 4.07 -1.23
CA ALA A 320 8.39 5.03 -2.34
C ALA A 320 9.19 6.30 -1.95
N SER A 321 8.75 7.01 -0.91
CA SER A 321 9.34 8.26 -0.39
C SER A 321 9.56 8.19 1.13
N MET A 322 9.62 6.96 1.65
CA MET A 322 9.77 6.69 3.07
C MET A 322 10.55 5.39 3.27
N SER A 323 11.38 5.32 4.31
CA SER A 323 11.90 4.05 4.82
C SER A 323 11.55 3.88 6.29
N ILE A 324 11.32 2.62 6.68
CA ILE A 324 11.10 2.19 8.05
C ILE A 324 12.34 1.41 8.49
N PHE A 325 12.95 1.84 9.58
CA PHE A 325 14.11 1.23 10.23
C PHE A 325 13.70 0.64 11.58
N ARG A 326 14.39 -0.43 11.96
CA ARG A 326 14.37 -0.98 13.33
C ARG A 326 15.29 -0.21 14.28
#